data_AF-A0A7V9UEL4-F1
#
_entry.id   AF-A0A7V9UEL4-F1
#
_cell.length_a   1.000
_cell.length_b   1.000
_cell.length_c   1.000
_cell.angle_alpha   90.00
_cell.angle_beta   90.00
_cell.angle_gamma   90.00
#
_symmetry.space_group_name_H-M   'P 1'
#
loop_
_entity.id
_entity.type
_entity.pdbx_description
1 polymer ?
#
loop_
_entity_poly.entity_id
_entity_poly.type
_entity_poly.pdbx_seq_one_letter_code
_entity_poly.pdbx_strand_id
1 'polypeptide(L)'
;MNELADEGYGIIVEGTQGIGLSLHHSECFPYATSRDTSAAAFLSEVGLSPLLVKDILLVLRTFPIRVAGNSGPLAGEITWEELSRRSRSPEPLVEFTTVTQKVRRVAEFDWDLAHRAVRISRPTGLAIHGLDYLNSQDRSARSWNDISAESKHFVHEMEARLQVPVHFVFTGSATTDLVDRRLMQSKPTDRKVVEVAGVQ
;
A
#
# COMPACT_ATOMS: atom_id res chain seq x y z
N MET A 1 -20.58 -7.27 14.32
CA MET A 1 -20.02 -7.36 12.95
C MET A 1 -20.96 -8.10 12.00
N ASN A 2 -21.26 -9.39 12.24
CA ASN A 2 -22.19 -10.13 11.37
C ASN A 2 -23.60 -9.51 11.32
N GLU A 3 -24.16 -9.08 12.45
CA GLU A 3 -25.45 -8.34 12.47
C GLU A 3 -25.42 -7.09 11.58
N LEU A 4 -24.37 -6.26 11.69
CA LEU A 4 -24.18 -5.08 10.83
C LEU A 4 -24.06 -5.45 9.35
N ALA A 5 -23.40 -6.58 9.05
CA ALA A 5 -23.30 -7.08 7.68
C ALA A 5 -24.66 -7.55 7.15
N ASP A 6 -25.44 -8.25 7.97
CA ASP A 6 -26.80 -8.72 7.65
C ASP A 6 -27.78 -7.54 7.45
N GLU A 7 -27.62 -6.48 8.23
CA GLU A 7 -28.34 -5.20 8.07
C GLU A 7 -27.85 -4.38 6.85
N GLY A 8 -26.82 -4.84 6.16
CA GLY A 8 -26.31 -4.23 4.93
C GLY A 8 -25.49 -2.96 5.13
N TYR A 9 -24.87 -2.77 6.29
CA TYR A 9 -23.88 -1.72 6.53
C TYR A 9 -22.56 -2.01 5.79
N GLY A 10 -21.87 -0.95 5.37
CA GLY A 10 -20.49 -1.05 4.90
C GLY A 10 -19.54 -1.26 6.08
N ILE A 11 -18.55 -2.14 5.93
CA ILE A 11 -17.62 -2.52 7.00
C ILE A 11 -16.19 -2.39 6.47
N ILE A 12 -15.39 -1.49 7.02
CA ILE A 12 -13.96 -1.42 6.66
C ILE A 12 -13.16 -2.24 7.68
N VAL A 13 -12.32 -3.14 7.18
CA VAL A 13 -11.41 -3.96 7.99
C VAL A 13 -9.98 -3.52 7.70
N GLU A 14 -9.35 -2.85 8.64
CA GLU A 14 -7.95 -2.44 8.50
C GLU A 14 -7.02 -3.57 8.95
N GLY A 15 -6.14 -3.98 8.04
CA GLY A 15 -5.06 -4.91 8.31
C GLY A 15 -3.85 -4.20 8.89
N THR A 16 -3.09 -4.91 9.73
CA THR A 16 -1.82 -4.41 10.26
C THR A 16 -0.64 -5.12 9.63
N GLN A 17 0.48 -4.40 9.51
CA GLN A 17 1.65 -4.83 8.76
C GLN A 17 1.30 -5.19 7.31
N GLY A 18 2.21 -5.85 6.60
CA GLY A 18 1.78 -6.55 5.41
C GLY A 18 2.64 -7.73 5.04
N ILE A 19 2.38 -8.25 3.86
CA ILE A 19 2.60 -9.66 3.49
C ILE A 19 4.07 -10.08 3.61
N GLY A 20 5.01 -9.17 3.36
CA GLY A 20 6.44 -9.43 3.58
C GLY A 20 6.82 -9.75 5.03
N LEU A 21 5.95 -9.46 6.00
CA LEU A 21 6.09 -9.75 7.42
C LEU A 21 5.15 -10.85 7.90
N SER A 22 4.31 -11.47 7.05
CA SER A 22 3.43 -12.56 7.47
C SER A 22 4.23 -13.73 8.07
N LEU A 23 3.75 -14.28 9.20
CA LEU A 23 4.33 -15.49 9.79
C LEU A 23 4.36 -16.68 8.82
N HIS A 24 3.36 -16.77 7.94
CA HIS A 24 3.17 -17.91 7.04
C HIS A 24 3.69 -17.65 5.63
N HIS A 25 3.77 -16.39 5.20
CA HIS A 25 4.08 -16.03 3.82
C HIS A 25 5.38 -15.24 3.66
N SER A 26 6.00 -14.81 4.76
CA SER A 26 7.31 -14.14 4.69
C SER A 26 8.39 -15.14 4.32
N GLU A 27 9.22 -14.77 3.35
CA GLU A 27 10.47 -15.47 3.04
C GLU A 27 11.60 -15.12 4.01
N CYS A 28 11.36 -14.17 4.90
CA CYS A 28 12.39 -13.61 5.78
C CYS A 28 12.30 -14.15 7.20
N PHE A 29 11.64 -15.28 7.47
CA PHE A 29 11.62 -15.86 8.82
C PHE A 29 13.05 -16.04 9.36
N PRO A 30 13.37 -15.65 10.61
CA PRO A 30 12.47 -15.24 11.70
C PRO A 30 12.11 -13.73 11.74
N TYR A 31 12.49 -12.94 10.72
CA TYR A 31 12.17 -11.51 10.60
C TYR A 31 10.74 -11.27 10.07
N ALA A 32 9.76 -11.90 10.73
CA ALA A 32 8.35 -11.81 10.46
C ALA A 32 7.58 -11.40 11.74
N THR A 33 6.33 -11.00 11.59
CA THR A 33 5.39 -10.85 12.71
C THR A 33 4.94 -12.21 13.22
N SER A 34 4.23 -12.23 14.35
CA SER A 34 3.74 -13.46 15.00
C SER A 34 2.41 -13.96 14.43
N ARG A 35 1.92 -13.38 13.34
CA ARG A 35 0.60 -13.64 12.75
C ARG A 35 0.66 -13.62 11.23
N ASP A 36 -0.35 -14.16 10.57
CA ASP A 36 -0.55 -13.88 9.16
C ASP A 36 -1.06 -12.44 8.95
N THR A 37 -0.76 -11.89 7.80
CA THR A 37 -1.09 -10.51 7.39
C THR A 37 -1.75 -10.50 6.01
N SER A 38 -2.35 -11.63 5.60
CA SER A 38 -3.14 -11.73 4.38
C SER A 38 -4.55 -11.16 4.59
N ALA A 39 -5.23 -10.82 3.50
CA ALA A 39 -6.63 -10.38 3.58
C ALA A 39 -7.52 -11.44 4.25
N ALA A 40 -7.27 -12.73 4.00
CA ALA A 40 -7.99 -13.84 4.60
C ALA A 40 -7.79 -13.90 6.13
N ALA A 41 -6.57 -13.67 6.61
CA ALA A 41 -6.28 -13.61 8.05
C ALA A 41 -7.02 -12.47 8.73
N PHE A 42 -7.00 -11.26 8.14
CA PHE A 42 -7.72 -10.12 8.70
C PHE A 42 -9.23 -10.38 8.81
N LEU A 43 -9.83 -11.03 7.82
CA LEU A 43 -11.25 -11.43 7.86
C LEU A 43 -11.53 -12.47 8.94
N SER A 44 -10.64 -13.45 9.09
CA SER A 44 -10.74 -14.45 10.16
C SER A 44 -10.68 -13.80 11.53
N GLU A 45 -9.84 -12.78 11.72
CA GLU A 45 -9.68 -12.09 13.00
C GLU A 45 -10.92 -11.28 13.42
N VAL A 46 -11.66 -10.74 12.45
CA VAL A 46 -12.92 -10.01 12.71
C VAL A 46 -14.17 -10.90 12.68
N GLY A 47 -14.00 -12.21 12.43
CA GLY A 47 -15.08 -13.18 12.40
C GLY A 47 -16.07 -12.99 11.25
N LEU A 48 -15.60 -12.54 10.08
CA LEU A 48 -16.41 -12.37 8.88
C LEU A 48 -16.14 -13.48 7.87
N SER A 49 -17.20 -13.95 7.21
CA SER A 49 -17.07 -14.93 6.14
C SER A 49 -16.36 -14.33 4.92
N PRO A 50 -15.44 -15.05 4.27
CA PRO A 50 -14.83 -14.59 3.02
C PRO A 50 -15.86 -14.37 1.90
N LEU A 51 -17.05 -14.98 2.00
CA LEU A 51 -18.15 -14.77 1.05
C LEU A 51 -18.79 -13.38 1.14
N LEU A 52 -18.54 -12.63 2.21
CA LEU A 52 -19.05 -11.26 2.40
C LEU A 52 -18.13 -10.20 1.77
N VAL A 53 -16.93 -10.59 1.37
CA VAL A 53 -15.91 -9.66 0.84
C VAL A 53 -16.30 -9.22 -0.55
N LYS A 54 -16.28 -7.90 -0.77
CA LYS A 54 -16.51 -7.30 -2.09
C LYS A 54 -15.24 -6.73 -2.67
N ASP A 55 -14.46 -6.06 -1.83
CA ASP A 55 -13.26 -5.35 -2.24
C ASP A 55 -12.08 -5.72 -1.33
N ILE A 56 -10.91 -5.85 -1.96
CA ILE A 56 -9.64 -6.01 -1.26
C ILE A 56 -8.71 -4.96 -1.84
N LEU A 57 -8.32 -3.99 -1.02
CA LEU A 57 -7.42 -2.91 -1.43
C LEU A 57 -6.02 -3.22 -0.90
N LEU A 58 -5.09 -3.51 -1.81
CA LEU A 58 -3.70 -3.71 -1.43
C LEU A 58 -2.95 -2.37 -1.47
N VAL A 59 -2.42 -1.93 -0.32
CA VAL A 59 -1.60 -0.72 -0.26
C VAL A 59 -0.14 -1.08 -0.52
N LEU A 60 0.47 -0.37 -1.45
CA LEU A 60 1.87 -0.53 -1.83
C LEU A 60 2.58 0.82 -1.72
N ARG A 61 3.82 0.82 -1.24
CA ARG A 61 4.68 2.00 -1.25
C ARG A 61 5.60 1.97 -2.46
N THR A 62 5.76 3.13 -3.09
CA THR A 62 6.76 3.35 -4.16
C THR A 62 8.18 3.03 -3.67
N PHE A 63 8.48 3.35 -2.41
CA PHE A 63 9.72 3.00 -1.73
C PHE A 63 9.40 2.23 -0.44
N PRO A 64 9.49 0.88 -0.46
CA PRO A 64 9.29 0.05 0.72
C PRO A 64 10.26 0.42 1.85
N ILE A 65 9.77 0.30 3.09
CA ILE A 65 10.59 0.61 4.27
C ILE A 65 10.54 -0.49 5.32
N ARG A 66 11.62 -0.61 6.10
CA ARG A 66 11.68 -1.47 7.29
C ARG A 66 12.09 -0.67 8.52
N VAL A 67 11.79 -1.20 9.70
CA VAL A 67 12.25 -0.64 10.98
C VAL A 67 13.79 -0.60 11.02
N ALA A 68 14.36 0.35 11.76
CA ALA A 68 15.82 0.46 11.95
C ALA A 68 16.45 -0.84 12.53
N GLY A 69 17.75 -1.03 12.29
CA GLY A 69 18.52 -2.15 12.85
C GLY A 69 18.32 -3.46 12.10
N ASN A 70 18.54 -4.59 12.79
CA ASN A 70 18.44 -5.94 12.22
C ASN A 70 16.98 -6.40 12.11
N SER A 71 16.21 -5.72 11.27
CA SER A 71 14.78 -5.96 11.07
C SER A 71 14.48 -6.92 9.91
N GLY A 72 15.49 -7.63 9.38
CA GLY A 72 15.42 -8.54 8.24
C GLY A 72 15.97 -7.94 6.94
N PRO A 73 16.21 -8.76 5.90
CA PRO A 73 16.75 -8.28 4.64
C PRO A 73 15.77 -7.32 3.94
N LEU A 74 16.29 -6.34 3.22
CA LEU A 74 15.50 -5.44 2.40
C LEU A 74 16.23 -5.30 1.06
N ALA A 75 15.66 -5.86 0.00
CA ALA A 75 16.30 -5.86 -1.31
C ALA A 75 16.32 -4.45 -1.89
N GLY A 76 17.44 -4.05 -2.50
CA GLY A 76 17.55 -2.73 -3.13
C GLY A 76 17.61 -1.57 -2.13
N GLU A 77 18.19 -1.76 -0.95
CA GLU A 77 18.36 -0.68 0.04
C GLU A 77 19.10 0.53 -0.53
N ILE A 78 18.53 1.71 -0.27
CA ILE A 78 19.10 3.02 -0.61
C ILE A 78 19.12 3.91 0.64
N THR A 79 19.79 5.05 0.54
CA THR A 79 19.79 6.05 1.61
C THR A 79 18.65 7.05 1.41
N TRP A 80 18.14 7.60 2.52
CA TRP A 80 17.20 8.72 2.48
C TRP A 80 17.75 9.96 1.76
N GLU A 81 19.06 10.19 1.86
CA GLU A 81 19.75 11.25 1.12
C GLU A 81 19.67 11.03 -0.39
N GLU A 82 19.95 9.82 -0.85
CA GLU A 82 19.84 9.47 -2.27
C GLU A 82 18.39 9.57 -2.76
N LEU A 83 17.42 9.10 -1.97
CA LEU A 83 16.01 9.23 -2.30
C LEU A 83 15.57 10.70 -2.39
N SER A 84 16.01 11.55 -1.45
CA SER A 84 15.73 13.00 -1.45
C SER A 84 16.28 13.68 -2.70
N ARG A 85 17.50 13.30 -3.11
CA ARG A 85 18.13 13.83 -4.33
C ARG A 85 17.36 13.41 -5.59
N ARG A 86 16.94 12.15 -5.68
CA ARG A 86 16.19 11.62 -6.84
C ARG A 86 14.81 12.22 -6.97
N SER A 87 14.10 12.37 -5.86
CA SER A 87 12.77 12.96 -5.80
C SER A 87 12.76 14.46 -6.12
N ARG A 88 13.94 15.10 -6.11
CA ARG A 88 14.12 16.55 -6.26
C ARG A 88 13.42 17.33 -5.14
N SER A 89 13.26 16.69 -3.99
CA SER A 89 12.59 17.29 -2.84
C SER A 89 13.37 18.51 -2.35
N PRO A 90 12.70 19.65 -2.08
CA PRO A 90 13.35 20.83 -1.51
C PRO A 90 13.81 20.59 -0.06
N GLU A 91 13.18 19.63 0.63
CA GLU A 91 13.48 19.25 2.01
C GLU A 91 13.94 17.79 2.09
N PRO A 92 14.79 17.41 3.06
CA PRO A 92 15.17 16.01 3.25
C PRO A 92 13.95 15.10 3.48
N LEU A 93 13.81 14.07 2.65
CA LEU A 93 12.87 12.99 2.89
C LEU A 93 13.46 12.07 3.96
N VAL A 94 12.70 11.82 5.03
CA VAL A 94 13.08 10.85 6.06
C VAL A 94 11.85 10.39 6.82
N GLU A 95 11.74 9.08 7.04
CA GLU A 95 10.69 8.52 7.90
C GLU A 95 11.28 7.93 9.18
N PHE A 96 10.59 8.20 10.30
CA PHE A 96 10.95 7.70 11.61
C PHE A 96 9.99 6.61 12.07
N THR A 97 10.48 5.69 12.91
CA THR A 97 9.62 4.79 13.67
C THR A 97 8.77 5.60 14.64
N THR A 98 7.48 5.32 14.74
CA THR A 98 6.54 6.09 15.58
C THR A 98 6.92 6.09 17.05
N VAL A 99 7.32 4.93 17.60
CA VAL A 99 7.64 4.79 19.03
C VAL A 99 9.10 5.15 19.33
N THR A 100 10.06 4.53 18.65
CA THR A 100 11.49 4.68 18.99
C THR A 100 12.18 5.88 18.34
N GLN A 101 11.49 6.62 17.46
CA GLN A 101 12.03 7.76 16.72
C GLN A 101 13.38 7.48 16.01
N LYS A 102 13.57 6.23 15.57
CA LYS A 102 14.73 5.82 14.75
C LYS A 102 14.41 5.96 13.28
N VAL A 103 15.39 6.36 12.49
CA VAL A 103 15.29 6.44 11.02
C VAL A 103 15.02 5.05 10.46
N ARG A 104 13.95 4.92 9.66
CA ARG A 104 13.60 3.66 8.99
C ARG A 104 14.61 3.36 7.88
N ARG A 105 14.74 2.09 7.50
CA ARG A 105 15.46 1.67 6.30
C ARG A 105 14.53 1.86 5.10
N VAL A 106 15.07 2.25 3.95
CA VAL A 106 14.31 2.49 2.71
C VAL A 106 14.97 1.79 1.54
N ALA A 107 14.17 1.36 0.57
CA ALA A 107 14.65 0.63 -0.59
C ALA A 107 13.85 0.96 -1.86
N GLU A 108 14.40 0.52 -2.99
CA GLU A 108 13.71 0.49 -4.28
C GLU A 108 12.44 -0.37 -4.21
N PHE A 109 11.52 -0.12 -5.14
CA PHE A 109 10.31 -0.93 -5.28
C PHE A 109 10.64 -2.40 -5.57
N ASP A 110 10.12 -3.30 -4.74
CA ASP A 110 10.28 -4.74 -4.89
C ASP A 110 9.11 -5.34 -5.69
N TRP A 111 9.32 -5.50 -6.99
CA TRP A 111 8.34 -6.07 -7.92
C TRP A 111 7.96 -7.52 -7.56
N ASP A 112 8.91 -8.32 -7.09
CA ASP A 112 8.66 -9.73 -6.77
C ASP A 112 7.80 -9.87 -5.52
N LEU A 113 8.08 -9.05 -4.50
CA LEU A 113 7.24 -8.96 -3.31
C LEU A 113 5.83 -8.45 -3.65
N ALA A 114 5.71 -7.42 -4.49
CA ALA A 114 4.42 -6.92 -4.94
C ALA A 114 3.61 -7.99 -5.70
N HIS A 115 4.25 -8.73 -6.60
CA HIS A 115 3.62 -9.86 -7.29
C HIS A 115 3.16 -10.96 -6.32
N ARG A 116 3.97 -11.31 -5.31
CA ARG A 116 3.55 -12.26 -4.27
C ARG A 116 2.35 -11.74 -3.48
N ALA A 117 2.39 -10.47 -3.07
CA ALA A 117 1.31 -9.83 -2.34
C ALA A 117 -0.01 -9.89 -3.12
N VAL A 118 0.02 -9.60 -4.41
CA VAL A 118 -1.13 -9.73 -5.32
C VAL A 118 -1.59 -11.17 -5.46
N ARG A 119 -0.67 -12.14 -5.59
CA ARG A 119 -1.03 -13.57 -5.70
C ARG A 119 -1.73 -14.10 -4.46
N ILE A 120 -1.27 -13.69 -3.28
CA ILE A 120 -1.80 -14.14 -1.98
C ILE A 120 -3.14 -13.48 -1.68
N SER A 121 -3.23 -12.16 -1.80
CA SER A 121 -4.42 -11.42 -1.37
C SER A 121 -5.47 -11.23 -2.48
N ARG A 122 -5.10 -11.46 -3.75
CA ARG A 122 -5.99 -11.27 -4.92
C ARG A 122 -6.80 -9.97 -4.85
N PRO A 123 -6.13 -8.81 -4.74
CA PRO A 123 -6.80 -7.54 -4.54
C PRO A 123 -7.69 -7.16 -5.73
N THR A 124 -8.80 -6.48 -5.43
CA THR A 124 -9.68 -5.88 -6.45
C THR A 124 -9.15 -4.54 -6.93
N GLY A 125 -8.30 -3.88 -6.14
CA GLY A 125 -7.60 -2.67 -6.53
C GLY A 125 -6.34 -2.42 -5.71
N LEU A 126 -5.50 -1.52 -6.20
CA LEU A 126 -4.29 -1.07 -5.52
C LEU A 126 -4.45 0.37 -5.02
N ALA A 127 -3.79 0.65 -3.90
CA ALA A 127 -3.53 2.01 -3.43
C ALA A 127 -2.03 2.22 -3.33
N ILE A 128 -1.53 3.29 -3.95
CA ILE A 128 -0.09 3.58 -3.99
C ILE A 128 0.23 4.74 -3.05
N HIS A 129 1.16 4.52 -2.13
CA HIS A 129 1.66 5.54 -1.21
C HIS A 129 3.08 5.97 -1.57
N GLY A 130 3.39 7.25 -1.33
CA GLY A 130 4.72 7.82 -1.56
C GLY A 130 4.97 8.23 -3.02
N LEU A 131 3.93 8.62 -3.77
CA LEU A 131 4.15 9.12 -5.13
C LEU A 131 5.01 10.39 -5.14
N ASP A 132 4.88 11.23 -4.11
CA ASP A 132 5.72 12.41 -3.91
C ASP A 132 7.19 12.09 -3.63
N TYR A 133 7.53 10.83 -3.34
CA TYR A 133 8.91 10.36 -3.21
C TYR A 133 9.52 9.99 -4.56
N LEU A 134 8.70 9.71 -5.59
CA LEU A 134 9.18 9.57 -6.97
C LEU A 134 9.54 10.95 -7.53
N ASN A 135 8.65 11.92 -7.33
CA ASN A 135 8.84 13.29 -7.77
C ASN A 135 8.09 14.26 -6.84
N SER A 136 8.82 15.17 -6.20
CA SER A 136 8.24 16.10 -5.23
C SER A 136 7.23 17.08 -5.83
N GLN A 137 7.20 17.24 -7.16
CA GLN A 137 6.19 18.05 -7.85
C GLN A 137 4.79 17.45 -7.77
N ASP A 138 4.69 16.14 -7.55
CA ASP A 138 3.41 15.46 -7.35
C ASP A 138 2.79 15.77 -6.00
N ARG A 139 3.54 16.40 -5.08
CA ARG A 139 3.10 16.66 -3.72
C ARG A 139 1.78 17.44 -3.69
N SER A 140 0.80 16.91 -2.95
CA SER A 140 -0.54 17.50 -2.80
C SER A 140 -1.38 17.55 -4.08
N ALA A 141 -0.98 16.88 -5.16
CA ALA A 141 -1.81 16.74 -6.34
C ALA A 141 -3.11 15.95 -6.01
N ARG A 142 -4.25 16.47 -6.48
CA ARG A 142 -5.59 15.89 -6.24
C ARG A 142 -6.31 15.44 -7.51
N SER A 143 -5.69 15.69 -8.67
CA SER A 143 -6.18 15.28 -9.98
C SER A 143 -5.13 14.47 -10.70
N TRP A 144 -5.56 13.46 -11.45
CA TRP A 144 -4.66 12.67 -12.29
C TRP A 144 -3.93 13.54 -13.32
N ASN A 145 -4.55 14.62 -13.79
CA ASN A 145 -3.94 15.51 -14.78
C ASN A 145 -2.69 16.20 -14.22
N ASP A 146 -2.67 16.48 -12.92
CA ASP A 146 -1.59 17.22 -12.25
C ASP A 146 -0.39 16.33 -11.90
N ILE A 147 -0.53 15.01 -12.04
CA ILE A 147 0.58 14.06 -11.79
C ILE A 147 1.61 14.11 -12.92
N SER A 148 2.88 14.11 -12.54
CA SER A 148 4.05 14.08 -13.42
C SER A 148 4.04 12.86 -14.34
N ALA A 149 4.65 12.99 -15.52
CA ALA A 149 4.71 11.91 -16.51
C ALA A 149 5.47 10.68 -15.98
N GLU A 150 6.51 10.91 -15.17
CA GLU A 150 7.30 9.87 -14.51
C GLU A 150 6.45 9.04 -13.54
N SER A 151 5.71 9.70 -12.65
CA SER A 151 4.83 9.03 -11.70
C SER A 151 3.65 8.34 -12.40
N LYS A 152 3.08 8.94 -13.45
CA LYS A 152 2.06 8.28 -14.29
C LYS A 152 2.61 7.00 -14.93
N HIS A 153 3.85 7.04 -15.43
CA HIS A 153 4.50 5.88 -16.02
C HIS A 153 4.66 4.75 -15.00
N PHE A 154 5.14 5.06 -13.79
CA PHE A 154 5.26 4.08 -12.71
C PHE A 154 3.91 3.43 -12.36
N VAL A 155 2.86 4.22 -12.20
CA VAL A 155 1.50 3.71 -11.92
C VAL A 155 1.01 2.79 -13.05
N HIS A 156 1.21 3.18 -14.31
CA HIS A 156 0.84 2.33 -15.46
C HIS A 156 1.69 1.06 -15.55
N GLU A 157 2.97 1.12 -15.21
CA GLU A 157 3.82 -0.06 -15.09
C GLU A 157 3.28 -1.01 -14.01
N MET A 158 2.87 -0.49 -12.85
CA MET A 158 2.25 -1.30 -11.80
C MET A 158 0.97 -2.00 -12.30
N GLU A 159 0.07 -1.27 -12.95
CA GLU A 159 -1.15 -1.85 -13.54
C GLU A 159 -0.82 -2.93 -14.58
N ALA A 160 0.15 -2.66 -15.46
CA ALA A 160 0.56 -3.58 -16.51
C ALA A 160 1.27 -4.83 -16.00
N ARG A 161 2.07 -4.73 -14.94
CA ARG A 161 2.80 -5.88 -14.38
C ARG A 161 1.93 -6.68 -13.43
N LEU A 162 1.25 -5.99 -12.51
CA LEU A 162 0.47 -6.63 -11.45
C LEU A 162 -0.90 -7.11 -11.93
N GLN A 163 -1.40 -6.60 -13.07
CA GLN A 163 -2.71 -6.94 -13.64
C GLN A 163 -3.86 -6.62 -12.66
N VAL A 164 -3.70 -5.55 -11.87
CA VAL A 164 -4.69 -5.04 -10.91
C VAL A 164 -4.80 -3.52 -11.11
N PRO A 165 -6.01 -2.94 -11.19
CA PRO A 165 -6.17 -1.50 -11.36
C PRO A 165 -5.67 -0.75 -10.13
N VAL A 166 -5.07 0.42 -10.34
CA VAL A 166 -4.70 1.33 -9.25
C VAL A 166 -5.85 2.31 -9.03
N HIS A 167 -6.55 2.16 -7.91
CA HIS A 167 -7.70 2.97 -7.55
C HIS A 167 -7.29 4.28 -6.89
N PHE A 168 -6.23 4.26 -6.08
CA PHE A 168 -5.84 5.38 -5.24
C PHE A 168 -4.36 5.67 -5.36
N VAL A 169 -4.00 6.94 -5.42
CA VAL A 169 -2.61 7.39 -5.43
C VAL A 169 -2.45 8.50 -4.41
N PHE A 170 -1.73 8.23 -3.34
CA PHE A 170 -1.41 9.20 -2.29
C PHE A 170 -0.19 10.02 -2.71
N THR A 171 -0.38 11.33 -2.63
CA THR A 171 0.55 12.35 -3.12
C THR A 171 1.14 13.18 -1.97
N GLY A 172 0.97 12.75 -0.73
CA GLY A 172 1.48 13.48 0.42
C GLY A 172 0.92 12.94 1.72
N SER A 173 1.23 13.63 2.82
CA SER A 173 0.85 13.21 4.16
C SER A 173 -0.52 13.70 4.61
N ALA A 174 -1.12 14.69 3.94
CA ALA A 174 -2.45 15.15 4.31
C ALA A 174 -3.51 14.15 3.81
N THR A 175 -4.62 14.01 4.54
CA THR A 175 -5.74 13.15 4.15
C THR A 175 -6.36 13.53 2.81
N THR A 176 -6.15 14.77 2.37
CA THR A 176 -6.60 15.31 1.08
C THR A 176 -5.58 15.16 -0.05
N ASP A 177 -4.37 14.68 0.24
CA ASP A 177 -3.31 14.49 -0.76
C ASP A 177 -3.49 13.11 -1.41
N LEU A 178 -4.58 12.99 -2.17
CA LEU A 178 -5.04 11.75 -2.75
C LEU A 178 -5.69 12.02 -4.11
N VAL A 179 -5.32 11.21 -5.10
CA VAL A 179 -6.03 11.08 -6.36
C VAL A 179 -6.87 9.81 -6.35
N ASP A 180 -8.20 9.96 -6.37
CA ASP A 180 -9.14 8.86 -6.57
C ASP A 180 -9.38 8.63 -8.08
N ARG A 181 -8.88 7.49 -8.58
CA ARG A 181 -8.96 7.10 -9.99
C ARG A 181 -10.17 6.21 -10.30
N ARG A 182 -10.97 5.81 -9.31
CA ARG A 182 -12.13 4.91 -9.51
C ARG A 182 -13.21 5.52 -10.39
N LEU A 183 -13.39 6.84 -10.31
CA LEU A 183 -14.32 7.58 -11.18
C LEU A 183 -13.88 7.61 -12.64
N MET A 184 -12.57 7.46 -12.89
CA MET A 184 -12.01 7.38 -14.24
C MET A 184 -12.09 5.96 -14.82
N GLN A 185 -12.36 4.96 -13.97
CA GLN A 185 -12.30 3.54 -14.30
C GLN A 185 -13.67 2.82 -14.29
N SER A 186 -14.76 3.51 -13.90
CA SER A 186 -16.07 2.87 -13.76
C SER A 186 -17.06 3.17 -14.91
N LYS A 187 -17.70 2.11 -15.42
CA LYS A 187 -19.14 2.12 -15.73
C LYS A 187 -19.91 2.00 -14.40
N PRO A 188 -21.07 2.63 -14.25
CA PRO A 188 -21.73 2.82 -12.96
C PRO A 188 -22.27 1.49 -12.43
N THR A 189 -21.95 1.14 -11.18
CA THR A 189 -22.81 0.25 -10.38
C THR A 189 -22.68 0.56 -8.88
N ASP A 190 -23.83 0.79 -8.25
CA ASP A 190 -24.02 0.93 -6.81
C ASP A 190 -23.58 -0.33 -6.06
N ARG A 191 -22.51 -0.30 -5.25
CA ARG A 191 -22.29 -1.31 -4.19
C ARG A 191 -21.65 -0.73 -2.93
N LYS A 192 -22.29 -1.01 -1.79
CA LYS A 192 -21.82 -0.74 -0.42
C LYS A 192 -20.61 -1.62 -0.07
N VAL A 193 -19.55 -1.03 0.46
CA VAL A 193 -18.15 -1.53 0.48
C VAL A 193 -17.81 -2.24 1.79
N VAL A 194 -17.09 -3.37 1.68
CA VAL A 194 -16.25 -3.90 2.76
C VAL A 194 -14.81 -3.85 2.27
N GLU A 195 -13.97 -3.00 2.87
CA GLU A 195 -12.61 -2.68 2.39
C GLU A 195 -11.60 -3.30 3.33
N VAL A 196 -10.77 -4.23 2.82
CA VAL A 196 -9.61 -4.74 3.55
C VAL A 196 -8.39 -3.96 3.09
N ALA A 197 -7.84 -3.08 3.92
CA ALA A 197 -6.64 -2.29 3.63
C ALA A 197 -5.45 -2.82 4.44
N GLY A 198 -4.43 -3.38 3.79
CA GLY A 198 -3.16 -3.75 4.42
C GLY A 198 -2.08 -2.74 4.05
N VAL A 199 -1.45 -2.10 5.04
CA VAL A 199 -0.40 -1.08 4.85
C VAL A 199 0.99 -1.70 4.95
N GLN A 200 1.83 -1.48 3.93
CA GLN A 200 3.28 -1.72 3.97
C GLN A 200 4.06 -0.46 3.61
#